data_AF-A0A953THF4-F1
#
_entry.id   AF-A0A953THF4-F1
#
_cell.length_a   1.000
_cell.length_b   1.000
_cell.length_c   1.000
_cell.angle_alpha   90.00
_cell.angle_beta   90.00
_cell.angle_gamma   90.00
#
_symmetry.space_group_name_H-M   'P 1'
#
loop_
_entity.id
_entity.type
_entity.pdbx_description
1 polymer ?
#
loop_
_entity_poly.entity_id
_entity_poly.type
_entity_poly.pdbx_seq_one_letter_code
_entity_poly.pdbx_strand_id
1 'polypeptide(L)'
;MPPKEQIQALLDRHGRTLLMLAALFLLMDDVFGAHGFVAMRRMEKEISLARKEIDRLNTENRDLAEQVKSLRSDPQLIEKIARDELGLVRPGEVIIRIPQAPANGTNKR
;
A
#
# COMPACT_ATOMS: atom_id res chain seq x y z
N MET A 1 -32.57 64.45 -4.62
CA MET A 1 -32.86 63.19 -3.91
C MET A 1 -31.59 62.34 -3.96
N PRO A 2 -30.96 62.00 -2.82
CA PRO A 2 -29.60 61.48 -2.84
C PRO A 2 -29.55 60.04 -3.40
N PRO A 3 -28.57 59.72 -4.27
CA PRO A 3 -28.47 58.44 -4.99
C PRO A 3 -28.21 57.21 -4.09
N LYS A 4 -27.90 57.42 -2.80
CA LYS A 4 -27.53 56.38 -1.84
C LYS A 4 -28.75 55.57 -1.37
N GLU A 5 -29.92 56.19 -1.33
CA GLU A 5 -31.17 55.54 -0.86
C GLU A 5 -31.71 54.53 -1.87
N GLN A 6 -31.50 54.77 -3.18
CA GLN A 6 -31.91 53.84 -4.24
C GLN A 6 -31.08 52.55 -4.22
N ILE A 7 -29.78 52.66 -3.91
CA ILE A 7 -28.87 51.51 -3.81
C ILE A 7 -29.25 50.65 -2.58
N GLN A 8 -29.61 51.28 -1.47
CA GLN A 8 -30.03 50.58 -0.25
C GLN A 8 -31.35 49.82 -0.45
N ALA A 9 -32.35 50.44 -1.08
CA ALA A 9 -33.63 49.79 -1.37
C ALA A 9 -33.49 48.57 -2.32
N LEU A 10 -32.54 48.62 -3.26
CA LEU A 10 -32.20 47.49 -4.13
C LEU A 10 -31.50 46.37 -3.35
N LEU A 11 -30.58 46.72 -2.46
CA LEU A 11 -29.89 45.76 -1.57
C LEU A 11 -30.86 45.06 -0.61
N ASP A 12 -31.81 45.77 0.00
CA ASP A 12 -32.75 45.18 0.95
C ASP A 12 -33.70 44.16 0.29
N ARG A 13 -34.10 44.44 -0.96
CA ARG A 13 -35.02 43.56 -1.71
C ARG A 13 -34.34 42.30 -2.24
N HIS A 14 -33.04 42.37 -2.55
CA HIS A 14 -32.29 41.28 -3.18
C HIS A 14 -31.30 40.59 -2.22
N GLY A 15 -31.04 41.19 -1.06
CA GLY A 15 -30.12 40.66 -0.06
C GLY A 15 -30.57 39.30 0.46
N ARG A 16 -31.86 39.13 0.72
CA ARG A 16 -32.41 37.85 1.19
C ARG A 16 -32.35 36.76 0.11
N THR A 17 -32.58 37.09 -1.15
CA THR A 17 -32.47 36.13 -2.27
C THR A 17 -31.01 35.77 -2.56
N LEU A 18 -30.10 36.73 -2.47
CA LEU A 18 -28.66 36.50 -2.61
C LEU A 18 -28.12 35.65 -1.46
N LEU A 19 -28.58 35.88 -0.23
CA LEU A 19 -28.24 35.04 0.93
C LEU A 19 -28.77 33.62 0.77
N MET A 20 -30.01 33.44 0.30
CA MET A 20 -30.57 32.12 0.00
C MET A 20 -29.78 31.39 -1.10
N LEU A 21 -29.41 32.08 -2.17
CA LEU A 21 -28.58 31.53 -3.24
C LEU A 21 -27.18 31.16 -2.75
N ALA A 22 -26.55 32.02 -1.95
CA ALA A 22 -25.25 31.76 -1.36
C ALA A 22 -25.30 30.56 -0.40
N ALA A 23 -26.32 30.47 0.45
CA ALA A 23 -26.53 29.33 1.34
C ALA A 23 -26.76 28.04 0.55
N LEU A 24 -27.57 28.08 -0.52
CA LEU A 24 -27.80 26.93 -1.39
C LEU A 24 -26.51 26.50 -2.11
N PHE A 25 -25.72 27.45 -2.59
CA PHE A 25 -24.44 27.18 -3.23
C PHE A 25 -23.46 26.52 -2.26
N LEU A 26 -23.36 27.01 -1.01
CA LEU A 26 -22.52 26.40 0.03
C LEU A 26 -22.98 24.98 0.39
N LEU A 27 -24.30 24.75 0.50
CA LEU A 27 -24.83 23.40 0.75
C LEU A 27 -24.56 22.46 -0.44
N MET A 28 -24.58 22.97 -1.66
CA MET A 28 -24.27 22.17 -2.84
C MET A 28 -22.77 21.87 -2.93
N ASP A 29 -21.91 22.83 -2.59
CA ASP A 29 -20.46 22.61 -2.50
C ASP A 29 -20.08 21.65 -1.37
N ASP A 30 -20.76 21.65 -0.24
CA ASP A 30 -20.53 20.67 0.83
C ASP A 30 -20.91 19.24 0.40
N VAL A 31 -21.97 19.11 -0.41
CA VAL A 31 -22.44 17.80 -0.92
C VAL A 31 -21.63 17.31 -2.13
N PHE A 32 -21.21 18.21 -3.03
CA PHE A 32 -20.58 17.88 -4.31
C PHE A 32 -19.08 18.23 -4.39
N GLY A 33 -18.55 19.01 -3.47
CA GLY A 33 -17.16 19.44 -3.41
C GLY A 33 -16.21 18.29 -3.07
N ALA A 34 -14.94 18.45 -3.39
CA ALA A 34 -13.90 17.42 -3.38
C ALA A 34 -13.64 16.71 -2.02
N HIS A 35 -14.32 17.12 -0.94
CA HIS A 35 -14.30 16.51 0.39
C HIS A 35 -15.66 15.94 0.85
N GLY A 36 -16.68 15.96 -0.02
CA GLY A 36 -18.04 15.56 0.30
C GLY A 36 -18.19 14.07 0.63
N PHE A 37 -19.26 13.75 1.37
CA PHE A 37 -19.62 12.44 1.93
C PHE A 37 -19.46 11.24 0.97
N VAL A 38 -19.57 11.48 -0.34
CA VAL A 38 -19.40 10.48 -1.41
C VAL A 38 -17.96 10.02 -1.56
N ALA A 39 -16.97 10.92 -1.45
CA ALA A 39 -15.56 10.58 -1.52
C ALA A 39 -15.14 9.76 -0.29
N MET A 40 -15.61 10.14 0.90
CA MET A 40 -15.40 9.38 2.14
C MET A 40 -15.93 7.95 2.02
N ARG A 41 -17.16 7.79 1.51
CA ARG A 41 -17.78 6.46 1.29
C ARG A 41 -17.00 5.58 0.31
N ARG A 42 -16.42 6.18 -0.73
CA ARG A 42 -15.57 5.43 -1.70
C ARG A 42 -14.25 5.02 -1.06
N MET A 43 -13.59 5.93 -0.33
CA MET A 43 -12.34 5.63 0.38
C MET A 43 -12.55 4.56 1.46
N GLU A 44 -13.63 4.64 2.25
CA GLU A 44 -13.98 3.60 3.23
C GLU A 44 -14.16 2.23 2.57
N LYS A 45 -14.82 2.19 1.40
CA LYS A 45 -15.02 0.95 0.66
C LYS A 45 -13.69 0.38 0.15
N GLU A 46 -12.83 1.21 -0.42
CA GLU A 46 -11.50 0.80 -0.88
C GLU A 46 -10.63 0.29 0.28
N ILE A 47 -10.62 0.99 1.41
CA ILE A 47 -9.92 0.55 2.63
C ILE A 47 -10.47 -0.80 3.12
N SER A 48 -11.79 -0.99 3.09
CA SER A 48 -12.42 -2.24 3.52
C SER A 48 -12.04 -3.42 2.62
N LEU A 49 -11.95 -3.20 1.31
CA LEU A 49 -11.57 -4.24 0.35
C LEU A 49 -10.09 -4.59 0.48
N ALA A 50 -9.22 -3.58 0.59
CA ALA A 50 -7.79 -3.79 0.80
C ALA A 50 -7.51 -4.56 2.10
N ARG A 51 -8.19 -4.22 3.20
CA ARG A 51 -8.07 -4.94 4.47
C ARG A 51 -8.50 -6.41 4.35
N LYS A 52 -9.62 -6.68 3.68
CA LYS A 52 -10.07 -8.06 3.43
C LYS A 52 -9.05 -8.87 2.64
N GLU A 53 -8.43 -8.26 1.63
CA GLU A 53 -7.41 -8.97 0.83
C GLU A 53 -6.15 -9.22 1.65
N ILE A 54 -5.72 -8.27 2.48
CA ILE A 54 -4.60 -8.48 3.41
C ILE A 54 -4.89 -9.63 4.36
N ASP A 55 -6.09 -9.68 4.96
CA ASP A 55 -6.46 -10.75 5.89
C ASP A 55 -6.52 -12.12 5.19
N ARG A 56 -7.03 -12.17 3.96
CA ARG A 56 -7.03 -13.37 3.11
C ARG A 56 -5.60 -13.85 2.86
N LEU A 57 -4.72 -12.96 2.40
CA LEU A 57 -3.32 -13.30 2.09
C LEU A 57 -2.52 -13.68 3.33
N ASN A 58 -2.78 -13.06 4.48
CA ASN A 58 -2.14 -13.42 5.75
C ASN A 58 -2.54 -14.82 6.21
N THR A 59 -3.81 -15.18 6.03
CA THR A 59 -4.31 -16.52 6.36
C THR A 59 -3.66 -17.56 5.43
N GLU A 60 -3.65 -17.29 4.12
CA GLU A 60 -3.03 -18.16 3.12
C GLU A 60 -1.51 -18.33 3.37
N ASN A 61 -0.81 -17.25 3.69
CA ASN A 61 0.61 -17.31 4.06
C ASN A 61 0.85 -18.15 5.32
N ARG A 62 0.00 -18.02 6.34
CA ARG A 62 0.13 -18.81 7.57
C ARG A 62 -0.06 -20.30 7.27
N ASP A 63 -1.09 -20.64 6.50
CA ASP A 63 -1.41 -22.02 6.17
C ASP A 63 -0.30 -22.64 5.29
N LEU A 64 0.25 -21.88 4.35
CA LEU A 64 1.41 -22.29 3.55
C LEU A 64 2.66 -22.44 4.41
N ALA A 65 2.90 -21.54 5.37
CA ALA A 65 4.03 -21.64 6.28
C ALA A 65 3.95 -22.88 7.18
N GLU A 66 2.75 -23.23 7.65
CA GLU A 66 2.52 -24.46 8.41
C GLU A 66 2.73 -25.71 7.56
N GLN A 67 2.27 -25.71 6.31
CA GLN A 67 2.54 -26.80 5.35
C GLN A 67 4.03 -26.93 5.04
N VAL A 68 4.72 -25.81 4.81
CA VAL A 68 6.18 -25.81 4.62
C VAL A 68 6.86 -26.35 5.87
N LYS A 69 6.44 -25.95 7.07
CA LYS A 69 7.01 -26.43 8.33
C LYS A 69 6.78 -27.93 8.53
N SER A 70 5.60 -28.45 8.20
CA SER A 70 5.32 -29.88 8.31
C SER A 70 6.13 -30.70 7.29
N LEU A 71 6.27 -30.20 6.06
CA LEU A 71 7.07 -30.82 4.99
C LEU A 71 8.59 -30.72 5.24
N ARG A 72 9.04 -29.64 5.88
CA ARG A 72 10.46 -29.37 6.18
C ARG A 72 10.92 -29.95 7.51
N SER A 73 10.14 -30.79 8.18
CA SER A 73 10.42 -31.31 9.52
C SER A 73 11.71 -32.16 9.66
N ASP A 74 12.53 -32.30 8.60
CA ASP A 74 13.91 -32.76 8.66
C ASP A 74 14.90 -31.56 8.58
N PRO A 75 15.44 -31.10 9.73
CA PRO A 75 16.35 -29.97 9.79
C PRO A 75 17.64 -30.17 8.98
N GLN A 76 18.08 -31.41 8.81
CA GLN A 76 19.30 -31.75 8.08
C GLN A 76 19.08 -31.54 6.58
N LEU A 77 17.89 -31.87 6.08
CA LEU A 77 17.52 -31.63 4.69
C LEU A 77 17.38 -30.14 4.37
N ILE A 78 16.83 -29.34 5.30
CA ILE A 78 16.78 -27.88 5.15
C ILE A 78 18.19 -27.29 5.09
N GLU A 79 19.05 -27.67 6.03
CA GLU A 79 20.42 -27.15 6.10
C GLU A 79 21.20 -27.50 4.83
N LYS A 80 21.00 -28.71 4.31
CA LYS A 80 21.58 -29.14 3.04
C LYS A 80 21.10 -28.28 1.87
N ILE A 81 19.79 -28.09 1.68
CA ILE A 81 19.25 -27.26 0.58
C ILE A 81 19.72 -25.80 0.71
N ALA A 82 19.73 -25.25 1.92
CA ALA A 82 20.17 -23.88 2.17
C ALA A 82 21.65 -23.68 1.80
N ARG A 83 22.51 -24.67 2.08
CA ARG A 83 23.94 -24.64 1.72
C ARG A 83 24.19 -24.93 0.24
N ASP A 84 23.51 -25.93 -0.31
CA ASP A 84 23.78 -26.45 -1.66
C ASP A 84 23.13 -25.60 -2.76
N GLU A 85 21.88 -25.16 -2.57
CA GLU A 85 21.13 -24.44 -3.60
C GLU A 85 21.18 -22.91 -3.42
N LEU A 86 21.13 -22.44 -2.18
CA LEU A 86 21.05 -21.01 -1.87
C LEU A 86 22.40 -20.42 -1.41
N GLY A 87 23.42 -21.26 -1.19
CA GLY A 87 24.74 -20.82 -0.74
C GLY A 87 24.74 -20.10 0.62
N LEU A 88 23.70 -20.32 1.44
CA LEU A 88 23.52 -19.65 2.71
C LEU A 88 24.43 -20.28 3.78
N VAL A 89 25.02 -19.42 4.62
CA VAL A 89 25.88 -19.81 5.75
C VAL A 89 25.37 -19.17 7.05
N ARG A 90 25.60 -19.82 8.19
CA ARG A 90 25.18 -19.26 9.48
C ARG A 90 26.08 -18.09 9.88
N PRO A 91 25.58 -17.09 10.64
CA PRO A 91 26.42 -16.06 11.23
C PRO A 91 27.57 -16.69 12.05
N GLY A 92 28.82 -16.46 11.63
CA GLY A 92 30.02 -17.03 12.25
C GLY A 92 30.72 -18.16 11.47
N GLU A 93 30.18 -18.63 10.35
CA GLU A 93 30.83 -19.61 9.47
C GLU A 93 31.72 -18.91 8.40
N VAL A 94 32.84 -19.54 8.02
CA VAL A 94 33.80 -18.99 7.02
C VAL A 94 33.77 -19.82 5.74
N ILE A 95 33.64 -19.17 4.58
CA ILE A 95 33.64 -19.83 3.26
C ILE A 95 35.09 -20.09 2.83
N ILE A 96 35.47 -21.36 2.67
CA ILE A 96 36.78 -21.77 2.13
C ILE A 96 36.62 -22.06 0.63
N ARG A 97 37.26 -21.25 -0.22
CA ARG A 97 37.36 -21.53 -1.67
C ARG A 97 38.71 -22.19 -1.94
N ILE A 98 38.71 -23.43 -2.42
CA ILE A 98 39.93 -24.14 -2.81
C ILE A 98 40.29 -23.71 -4.24
N PRO A 99 41.39 -22.96 -4.47
CA PRO A 99 41.83 -22.65 -5.82
C PRO A 99 42.26 -23.95 -6.51
N GLN A 100 41.78 -24.14 -7.73
CA GLN A 100 42.18 -25.29 -8.55
C GLN A 100 43.65 -25.09 -8.91
N ALA A 101 44.51 -26.01 -8.48
CA ALA A 101 45.92 -25.97 -8.82
C ALA A 101 46.06 -25.99 -10.35
N PRO A 102 46.88 -25.10 -10.95
CA PRO A 102 47.06 -25.08 -12.39
C PRO A 102 47.59 -26.45 -12.83
N ALA A 103 46.80 -27.12 -13.68
CA ALA A 103 47.17 -28.38 -14.30
C ALA A 103 48.40 -28.13 -15.18
N ASN A 104 49.60 -28.35 -14.62
CA ASN A 104 50.84 -28.31 -15.37
C ASN A 104 50.80 -29.40 -16.44
N GLY A 105 50.72 -28.98 -17.70
CA GLY A 105 50.70 -29.84 -18.88
C GLY A 105 52.00 -30.64 -19.01
N THR A 106 51.94 -31.92 -18.68
CA THR A 106 52.99 -32.90 -18.98
C THR A 106 52.80 -33.43 -20.40
N ASN A 107 53.36 -32.72 -21.38
CA ASN A 107 53.52 -33.25 -22.74
C ASN A 107 54.67 -34.27 -22.74
N LYS A 108 54.32 -35.55 -22.84
CA LYS A 108 55.23 -36.70 -22.91
C LYS A 108 55.65 -36.89 -24.37
N ARG A 109 56.92 -36.66 -24.69
CA ARG A 109 57.59 -37.17 -25.89
C ARG A 109 58.18 -38.54 -25.63
#